data_AF-A0A2S9H3B4-F1
#
_entry.id   AF-A0A2S9H3B4-F1
#
_cell.length_a   1.000
_cell.length_b   1.000
_cell.length_c   1.000
_cell.angle_alpha   90.00
_cell.angle_beta   90.00
_cell.angle_gamma   90.00
#
_symmetry.space_group_name_H-M   'P 1'
#
loop_
_entity.id
_entity.type
_entity.pdbx_description
1 polymer ?
#
loop_
_entity_poly.entity_id
_entity_poly.type
_entity_poly.pdbx_seq_one_letter_code
_entity_poly.pdbx_strand_id
1 'polypeptide(L)'
;MTTTASTDINHVRSSAFSTLVSMFTEPSRAFAALEKRSMVLLPLLLATLGSALLLLWYYQSVDFAWLQEKLLAGKDMEPAQLEAAKKFMGKSTLIGMSLASTFIGIPVFYALIAVYFLIVAKVSNLTIGFGQWFAFATWSAVPSLLSIPLGVIQILLTQQGQLAPNQLNPLSLNQLFFHIDMNLPWAGLLDNITVTSIWVMVLMVIGFQTWSKKSRATSIAVVVTPCLIIYGVMAVINLMHKAS
;
A
#
# COMPACT_ATOMS: atom_id res chain seq x y z
N MET A 1 -22.32 -5.77 -55.98
CA MET A 1 -21.13 -5.22 -55.29
C MET A 1 -21.64 -4.23 -54.25
N THR A 2 -21.80 -4.69 -53.01
CA THR A 2 -22.25 -3.88 -51.88
C THR A 2 -21.11 -3.80 -50.89
N THR A 3 -20.51 -2.60 -50.82
CA THR A 3 -19.44 -2.22 -49.91
C THR A 3 -20.00 -2.11 -48.49
N THR A 4 -19.70 -3.06 -47.62
CA THR A 4 -19.92 -2.91 -46.17
C THR A 4 -18.82 -2.00 -45.63
N ALA A 5 -19.16 -0.71 -45.49
CA ALA A 5 -18.32 0.27 -44.84
C ALA A 5 -18.15 -0.07 -43.35
N SER A 6 -16.89 -0.35 -42.99
CA SER A 6 -16.25 -0.17 -41.68
C SER A 6 -17.16 0.28 -40.52
N THR A 7 -17.71 -0.67 -39.78
CA THR A 7 -18.17 -0.45 -38.40
C THR A 7 -17.06 -0.88 -37.46
N ASP A 8 -15.94 -0.15 -37.44
CA ASP A 8 -14.80 -0.51 -36.59
C ASP A 8 -13.94 0.73 -36.25
N ILE A 9 -14.51 1.70 -35.52
CA ILE A 9 -13.74 2.87 -35.05
C ILE A 9 -14.12 3.39 -33.66
N ASN A 10 -14.76 2.55 -32.83
CA ASN A 10 -14.89 2.82 -31.40
C ASN A 10 -14.02 1.85 -30.58
N HIS A 11 -12.72 1.79 -30.89
CA HIS A 11 -11.76 1.46 -29.84
C HIS A 11 -11.82 2.60 -28.81
N VAL A 12 -12.71 2.47 -27.83
CA VAL A 12 -12.71 3.33 -26.64
C VAL A 12 -11.30 3.25 -26.08
N ARG A 13 -10.50 4.30 -26.28
CA ARG A 13 -9.18 4.41 -25.68
C ARG A 13 -9.40 4.30 -24.18
N SER A 14 -8.96 3.20 -23.57
CA SER A 14 -9.06 3.07 -22.11
C SER A 14 -8.34 4.27 -21.48
N SER A 15 -9.10 5.06 -20.72
CA SER A 15 -8.57 6.16 -19.93
C SER A 15 -8.11 5.63 -18.57
N ALA A 16 -7.26 6.38 -17.89
CA ALA A 16 -6.83 6.01 -16.54
C ALA A 16 -8.03 5.92 -15.58
N PHE A 17 -9.02 6.81 -15.71
CA PHE A 17 -10.24 6.75 -14.90
C PHE A 17 -11.09 5.50 -15.20
N SER A 18 -11.29 5.15 -16.48
CA SER A 18 -11.99 3.92 -16.85
C SER A 18 -11.26 2.68 -16.34
N THR A 19 -9.92 2.69 -16.37
CA THR A 19 -9.09 1.61 -15.82
C THR A 19 -9.25 1.52 -14.30
N LEU A 20 -9.34 2.64 -13.59
CA LEU A 20 -9.58 2.68 -12.15
C LEU A 20 -10.89 1.99 -11.77
N VAL A 21 -11.99 2.31 -12.45
CA VAL A 21 -13.28 1.64 -12.21
C VAL A 21 -13.19 0.15 -12.57
N SER A 22 -12.55 -0.16 -13.69
CA SER A 22 -12.38 -1.54 -14.16
C SER A 22 -11.54 -2.39 -13.21
N MET A 23 -10.66 -1.81 -12.37
CA MET A 23 -9.94 -2.58 -11.34
C MET A 23 -10.88 -3.21 -10.32
N PHE A 24 -12.04 -2.59 -10.07
CA PHE A 24 -13.05 -3.09 -9.14
C PHE A 24 -14.05 -4.03 -9.80
N THR A 25 -14.35 -3.84 -11.08
CA THR A 25 -15.43 -4.58 -11.78
C THR A 25 -14.93 -5.63 -12.77
N GLU A 26 -13.87 -5.34 -13.53
CA GLU A 26 -13.33 -6.16 -14.62
C GLU A 26 -11.79 -6.19 -14.58
N PRO A 27 -11.16 -6.69 -13.50
CA PRO A 27 -9.72 -6.53 -13.27
C PRO A 27 -8.86 -7.14 -14.38
N SER A 28 -9.23 -8.30 -14.93
CA SER A 28 -8.49 -8.92 -16.05
C SER A 28 -8.46 -8.02 -17.29
N ARG A 29 -9.58 -7.34 -17.60
CA ARG A 29 -9.66 -6.39 -18.72
C ARG A 29 -8.84 -5.14 -18.43
N ALA A 30 -8.87 -4.65 -17.19
CA ALA A 30 -8.05 -3.53 -16.75
C ALA A 30 -6.55 -3.84 -16.94
N PHE A 31 -6.07 -5.01 -16.50
CA PHE A 31 -4.68 -5.42 -16.71
C PHE A 31 -4.32 -5.62 -18.18
N ALA A 32 -5.21 -6.15 -19.00
CA ALA A 32 -4.98 -6.25 -20.45
C ALA A 32 -4.83 -4.86 -21.12
N ALA A 33 -5.54 -3.84 -20.63
CA ALA A 33 -5.35 -2.47 -21.09
C ALA A 33 -4.00 -1.89 -20.65
N LEU A 34 -3.56 -2.22 -19.42
CA LEU A 34 -2.29 -1.76 -18.86
C LEU A 34 -1.06 -2.34 -19.56
N GLU A 35 -1.19 -3.54 -20.12
CA GLU A 35 -0.13 -4.14 -20.93
C GLU A 35 0.23 -3.26 -22.14
N LYS A 36 -0.79 -2.62 -22.74
CA LYS A 36 -0.63 -1.72 -23.90
C LYS A 36 -0.21 -0.31 -23.49
N ARG A 37 -0.67 0.18 -22.33
CA ARG A 37 -0.34 1.51 -21.82
C ARG A 37 -0.33 1.51 -20.29
N SER A 38 0.86 1.71 -19.72
CA SER A 38 1.12 1.64 -18.28
C SER A 38 0.33 2.65 -17.41
N MET A 39 -0.02 3.84 -17.92
CA MET A 39 -0.87 4.84 -17.25
C MET A 39 -0.55 5.09 -15.75
N VAL A 40 0.73 5.09 -15.39
CA VAL A 40 1.18 5.05 -13.97
C VAL A 40 0.86 6.30 -13.16
N LEU A 41 0.67 7.43 -13.83
CA LEU A 41 0.57 8.73 -13.17
C LEU A 41 -0.64 8.81 -12.23
N LEU A 42 -1.81 8.30 -12.67
CA LEU A 42 -3.03 8.38 -11.86
C LEU A 42 -2.93 7.58 -10.55
N PRO A 43 -2.68 6.25 -10.54
CA PRO A 43 -2.63 5.49 -9.29
C PRO A 43 -1.48 5.95 -8.39
N LEU A 44 -0.34 6.38 -8.98
CA LEU A 44 0.80 6.87 -8.20
C LEU A 44 0.50 8.21 -7.52
N LEU A 45 -0.15 9.16 -8.22
CA LEU A 45 -0.55 10.43 -7.62
C LEU A 45 -1.61 10.22 -6.54
N LEU A 46 -2.60 9.35 -6.77
CA LEU A 46 -3.60 9.04 -5.75
C LEU A 46 -2.95 8.42 -4.50
N ALA A 47 -2.01 7.49 -4.68
CA ALA A 47 -1.31 6.87 -3.57
C ALA A 47 -0.40 7.86 -2.82
N THR A 48 0.36 8.70 -3.53
CA THR A 48 1.32 9.62 -2.90
C THR A 48 0.64 10.88 -2.38
N LEU A 49 -0.04 11.66 -3.23
CA LEU A 49 -0.71 12.90 -2.82
C LEU A 49 -1.86 12.62 -1.87
N GLY A 50 -2.66 11.58 -2.11
CA GLY A 50 -3.76 11.23 -1.21
C GLY A 50 -3.28 10.88 0.20
N SER A 51 -2.23 10.05 0.31
CA SER A 51 -1.62 9.72 1.60
C SER A 51 -0.95 10.93 2.25
N ALA A 52 -0.25 11.76 1.47
CA ALA A 52 0.41 12.96 1.98
C ALA A 52 -0.60 13.96 2.56
N LEU A 53 -1.73 14.18 1.87
CA LEU A 53 -2.80 15.06 2.33
C LEU A 53 -3.45 14.52 3.60
N LEU A 54 -3.72 13.21 3.67
CA LEU A 54 -4.24 12.58 4.88
C LEU A 54 -3.28 12.76 6.06
N LEU A 55 -1.99 12.51 5.86
CA LEU A 55 -0.97 12.66 6.91
C LEU A 55 -0.82 14.11 7.37
N LEU A 56 -0.83 15.07 6.44
CA LEU A 56 -0.80 16.49 6.77
C LEU A 56 -1.99 16.89 7.62
N TRP A 57 -3.19 16.46 7.25
CA TRP A 57 -4.39 16.72 8.03
C TRP A 57 -4.29 16.04 9.41
N TYR A 58 -3.89 14.76 9.46
CA TYR A 58 -3.68 14.04 10.70
C TYR A 58 -2.77 14.79 11.67
N TYR A 59 -1.57 15.19 11.24
CA TYR A 59 -0.66 15.94 12.11
C TYR A 59 -1.18 17.33 12.49
N GLN A 60 -2.06 17.94 11.69
CA GLN A 60 -2.73 19.19 12.05
C GLN A 60 -3.81 18.99 13.11
N SER A 61 -4.51 17.86 13.09
CA SER A 61 -5.64 17.57 13.97
C SER A 61 -5.28 16.83 15.26
N VAL A 62 -4.21 16.03 15.25
CA VAL A 62 -3.81 15.21 16.40
C VAL A 62 -3.26 16.05 17.55
N ASP A 63 -3.57 15.66 18.79
CA ASP A 63 -2.87 16.15 19.98
C ASP A 63 -1.41 15.69 19.90
N PHE A 64 -0.53 16.66 19.65
CA PHE A 64 0.87 16.37 19.39
C PHE A 64 1.64 15.96 20.65
N ALA A 65 1.30 16.52 21.81
CA ALA A 65 1.96 16.17 23.06
C ALA A 65 1.62 14.73 23.42
N TRP A 66 0.34 14.38 23.34
CA TRP A 66 -0.12 13.00 23.50
C TRP A 66 0.52 12.05 22.49
N LEU A 67 0.63 12.44 21.21
CA LEU A 67 1.24 11.60 20.18
C LEU A 67 2.71 11.33 20.48
N GLN A 68 3.48 12.34 20.89
CA GLN A 68 4.88 12.17 21.26
C GLN A 68 5.04 11.19 22.43
N GLU A 69 4.23 11.34 23.47
CA GLU A 69 4.21 10.40 24.59
C GLU A 69 3.84 8.99 24.12
N LYS A 70 2.82 8.86 23.27
CA LYS A 70 2.36 7.58 22.72
C LYS A 70 3.45 6.85 21.92
N LEU A 71 4.24 7.57 21.13
CA LEU A 71 5.33 7.01 20.31
C LEU A 71 6.60 6.67 21.11
N LEU A 72 6.74 7.24 22.31
CA LEU A 72 7.85 7.00 23.23
C LEU A 72 7.48 6.05 24.36
N ALA A 73 6.18 5.76 24.53
CA ALA A 73 5.68 4.84 25.53
C ALA A 73 6.33 3.45 25.40
N GLY A 74 6.71 2.88 26.55
CA GLY A 74 7.35 1.57 26.60
C GLY A 74 8.83 1.55 26.22
N LYS A 75 9.45 2.71 25.97
CA LYS A 75 10.90 2.82 25.77
C LYS A 75 11.58 3.25 27.08
N ASP A 76 12.40 2.36 27.64
CA ASP A 76 13.25 2.69 28.79
C ASP A 76 14.38 3.62 28.32
N MET A 77 14.21 4.91 28.57
CA MET A 77 15.14 5.96 28.21
C MET A 77 15.51 6.79 29.44
N GLU A 78 16.79 7.11 29.57
CA GLU A 78 17.26 8.08 30.56
C GLU A 78 16.62 9.46 30.32
N PRO A 79 16.39 10.29 31.36
CA PRO A 79 15.69 11.57 31.22
C PRO A 79 16.29 12.50 30.16
N ALA A 80 17.63 12.54 30.05
CA ALA A 80 18.32 13.35 29.04
C ALA A 80 18.10 12.82 27.61
N GLN A 81 18.00 11.50 27.44
CA GLN A 81 17.72 10.88 26.15
C GLN A 81 16.25 11.07 25.74
N LEU A 82 15.33 10.99 26.70
CA LEU A 82 13.91 11.24 26.47
C LEU A 82 13.67 12.67 25.96
N GLU A 83 14.27 13.67 26.59
CA GLU A 83 14.13 15.07 26.16
C GLU A 83 14.77 15.32 24.78
N ALA A 84 15.91 14.70 24.50
CA ALA A 84 16.52 14.73 23.16
C ALA A 84 15.61 14.08 22.10
N ALA A 85 15.00 12.93 22.42
CA ALA A 85 14.08 12.22 21.55
C ALA A 85 12.82 13.04 21.27
N LYS A 86 12.20 13.64 22.29
CA LYS A 86 11.05 14.55 22.13
C LYS A 86 11.39 15.75 21.24
N LYS A 87 12.57 16.35 21.41
CA LYS A 87 13.03 17.47 20.58
C LYS A 87 13.24 17.05 19.12
N PHE A 88 13.83 15.89 18.89
CA PHE A 88 13.99 15.34 17.54
C PHE A 88 12.64 15.04 16.89
N MET A 89 11.72 14.44 17.65
CA MET A 89 10.36 14.11 17.22
C MET A 89 9.42 15.31 17.24
N GLY A 90 9.91 16.53 17.02
CA GLY A 90 9.08 17.71 16.87
C GLY A 90 8.12 17.61 15.68
N LYS A 91 7.03 18.37 15.72
CA LYS A 91 5.93 18.29 14.72
C LYS A 91 6.42 18.47 13.29
N SER A 92 7.27 19.46 13.05
CA SER A 92 7.85 19.72 11.73
C SER A 92 8.72 18.56 11.25
N THR A 93 9.49 17.94 12.14
CA THR A 93 10.32 16.77 11.80
C THR A 93 9.45 15.58 11.42
N LEU A 94 8.42 15.27 12.21
CA LEU A 94 7.52 14.15 11.93
C LEU A 94 6.74 14.35 10.63
N ILE A 95 6.24 15.56 10.36
CA ILE A 95 5.63 15.91 9.08
C ILE A 95 6.65 15.73 7.94
N GLY A 96 7.84 16.32 8.06
CA GLY A 96 8.88 16.24 7.03
C GLY A 96 9.30 14.81 6.71
N MET A 97 9.55 14.00 7.74
CA MET A 97 9.88 12.58 7.58
C MET A 97 8.72 11.77 6.99
N SER A 98 7.48 12.04 7.40
CA SER A 98 6.30 11.33 6.89
C SER A 98 6.05 11.66 5.42
N LEU A 99 6.19 12.93 5.03
CA LEU A 99 6.08 13.36 3.64
C LEU A 99 7.21 12.79 2.79
N ALA A 100 8.46 12.85 3.26
CA ALA A 100 9.59 12.24 2.56
C ALA A 100 9.37 10.72 2.37
N SER A 101 8.94 10.03 3.43
CA SER A 101 8.62 8.59 3.36
C SER A 101 7.46 8.31 2.41
N THR A 102 6.48 9.21 2.30
CA THR A 102 5.35 9.04 1.37
C THR A 102 5.78 9.24 -0.08
N PHE A 103 6.47 10.34 -0.39
CA PHE A 103 6.87 10.68 -1.75
C PHE A 103 8.03 9.85 -2.29
N ILE A 104 8.88 9.31 -1.41
CA ILE A 104 10.01 8.46 -1.80
C ILE A 104 9.68 6.99 -1.56
N GLY A 105 9.18 6.66 -0.36
CA GLY A 105 8.93 5.29 0.05
C GLY A 105 7.87 4.58 -0.77
N ILE A 106 6.75 5.23 -1.10
CA ILE A 106 5.69 4.61 -1.93
C ILE A 106 6.21 4.27 -3.34
N PRO A 107 6.82 5.18 -4.11
CA PRO A 107 7.40 4.83 -5.40
C PRO A 107 8.49 3.76 -5.30
N VAL A 108 9.38 3.84 -4.30
CA VAL A 108 10.42 2.83 -4.08
C VAL A 108 9.81 1.46 -3.81
N PHE A 109 8.77 1.39 -2.98
CA PHE A 109 8.07 0.14 -2.69
C PHE A 109 7.47 -0.49 -3.95
N TYR A 110 6.79 0.30 -4.79
CA TYR A 110 6.28 -0.19 -6.07
C TYR A 110 7.40 -0.57 -7.04
N ALA A 111 8.54 0.13 -7.01
CA ALA A 111 9.72 -0.22 -7.79
C ALA A 111 10.32 -1.56 -7.35
N LEU A 112 10.36 -1.84 -6.03
CA LEU A 112 10.82 -3.13 -5.51
C LEU A 112 9.91 -4.28 -5.99
N ILE A 113 8.59 -4.09 -5.95
CA ILE A 113 7.63 -5.05 -6.51
C ILE A 113 7.89 -5.23 -8.01
N ALA A 114 8.07 -4.13 -8.75
CA ALA A 114 8.33 -4.19 -10.18
C ALA A 114 9.64 -4.92 -10.53
N VAL A 115 10.70 -4.71 -9.75
CA VAL A 115 11.97 -5.43 -9.88
C VAL A 115 11.78 -6.92 -9.61
N TYR A 116 11.02 -7.27 -8.57
CA TYR A 116 10.68 -8.66 -8.29
C TYR A 116 10.01 -9.34 -9.49
N PHE A 117 8.95 -8.73 -10.05
CA PHE A 117 8.27 -9.30 -11.22
C PHE A 117 9.13 -9.26 -12.49
N LEU A 118 10.04 -8.30 -12.62
CA LEU A 118 11.00 -8.27 -13.71
C LEU A 118 11.96 -9.47 -13.65
N ILE A 119 12.41 -9.86 -12.44
CA ILE A 119 13.23 -11.05 -12.25
C ILE A 119 12.42 -12.31 -12.59
N VAL A 120 11.19 -12.41 -12.10
CA VAL A 120 10.28 -13.53 -12.42
C VAL A 120 10.04 -13.64 -13.93
N ALA A 121 9.83 -12.50 -14.60
CA ALA A 121 9.64 -12.42 -16.03
C ALA A 121 10.87 -12.95 -16.79
N LYS A 122 12.08 -12.56 -16.39
CA LYS A 122 13.34 -13.05 -16.99
C LYS A 122 13.49 -14.57 -16.83
N VAL A 123 13.23 -15.11 -15.64
CA VAL A 123 13.31 -16.56 -15.39
C VAL A 123 12.22 -17.32 -16.14
N SER A 124 11.07 -16.68 -16.40
CA SER A 124 9.92 -17.28 -17.07
C SER A 124 9.87 -17.03 -18.59
N ASN A 125 10.91 -16.40 -19.18
CA ASN A 125 10.98 -15.98 -20.58
C ASN A 125 9.81 -15.06 -21.03
N LEU A 126 9.34 -14.17 -20.15
CA LEU A 126 8.33 -13.17 -20.47
C LEU A 126 8.99 -11.87 -20.94
N THR A 127 8.51 -11.29 -22.03
CA THR A 127 9.02 -10.04 -22.62
C THR A 127 8.29 -8.81 -22.07
N ILE A 128 8.22 -8.67 -20.74
CA ILE A 128 7.52 -7.58 -20.06
C ILE A 128 8.55 -6.70 -19.34
N GLY A 129 8.53 -5.40 -19.63
CA GLY A 129 9.51 -4.44 -19.14
C GLY A 129 9.21 -3.91 -17.73
N PHE A 130 10.21 -3.26 -17.12
CA PHE A 130 10.08 -2.65 -15.78
C PHE A 130 8.90 -1.68 -15.68
N GLY A 131 8.70 -0.79 -16.66
CA GLY A 131 7.62 0.20 -16.62
C GLY A 131 6.22 -0.42 -16.59
N GLN A 132 6.04 -1.57 -17.23
CA GLN A 132 4.79 -2.34 -17.16
C GLN A 132 4.63 -2.98 -15.78
N TRP A 133 5.68 -3.58 -15.21
CA TRP A 133 5.61 -4.13 -13.86
C TRP A 133 5.43 -3.08 -12.77
N PHE A 134 5.95 -1.86 -12.97
CA PHE A 134 5.71 -0.72 -12.11
C PHE A 134 4.26 -0.24 -12.18
N ALA A 135 3.69 -0.20 -13.40
CA ALA A 135 2.26 0.02 -13.57
C ALA A 135 1.43 -1.05 -12.90
N PHE A 136 1.77 -2.31 -13.12
CA PHE A 136 1.12 -3.43 -12.47
C PHE A 136 1.12 -3.29 -10.94
N ALA A 137 2.25 -2.93 -10.33
CA ALA A 137 2.33 -2.72 -8.88
C ALA A 137 1.43 -1.56 -8.40
N THR A 138 1.54 -0.39 -9.04
CA THR A 138 0.74 0.80 -8.68
C THR A 138 -0.76 0.58 -8.86
N TRP A 139 -1.18 -0.05 -9.96
CA TRP A 139 -2.58 -0.32 -10.25
C TRP A 139 -3.17 -1.45 -9.40
N SER A 140 -2.38 -2.48 -9.08
CA SER A 140 -2.85 -3.53 -8.16
C SER A 140 -3.12 -2.99 -6.76
N ALA A 141 -2.45 -1.90 -6.36
CA ALA A 141 -2.61 -1.25 -5.07
C ALA A 141 -3.82 -0.32 -4.97
N VAL A 142 -4.61 -0.15 -6.04
CA VAL A 142 -5.81 0.72 -6.04
C VAL A 142 -6.79 0.44 -4.89
N PRO A 143 -7.11 -0.81 -4.52
CA PRO A 143 -7.99 -1.08 -3.38
C PRO A 143 -7.49 -0.48 -2.06
N SER A 144 -6.17 -0.37 -1.86
CA SER A 144 -5.61 0.22 -0.66
C SER A 144 -5.92 1.71 -0.52
N LEU A 145 -6.26 2.41 -1.61
CA LEU A 145 -6.66 3.82 -1.56
C LEU A 145 -7.94 4.04 -0.74
N LEU A 146 -8.74 2.99 -0.50
CA LEU A 146 -9.90 3.03 0.40
C LEU A 146 -9.52 3.39 1.84
N SER A 147 -8.28 3.17 2.26
CA SER A 147 -7.82 3.59 3.59
C SER A 147 -7.79 5.11 3.74
N ILE A 148 -7.69 5.87 2.65
CA ILE A 148 -7.61 7.34 2.70
C ILE A 148 -8.92 7.97 3.23
N PRO A 149 -10.09 7.76 2.60
CA PRO A 149 -11.34 8.30 3.12
C PRO A 149 -11.71 7.72 4.49
N LEU A 150 -11.35 6.45 4.77
CA LEU A 150 -11.56 5.85 6.08
C LEU A 150 -10.70 6.52 7.15
N GLY A 151 -9.44 6.84 6.86
CA GLY A 151 -8.57 7.60 7.76
C GLY A 151 -9.09 9.01 8.03
N VAL A 152 -9.66 9.67 7.01
CA VAL A 152 -10.37 10.95 7.20
C VAL A 152 -11.53 10.79 8.19
N ILE A 153 -12.36 9.76 8.02
CA ILE A 153 -13.46 9.47 8.94
C ILE A 153 -12.93 9.25 10.36
N GLN A 154 -11.82 8.52 10.53
CA GLN A 154 -11.20 8.31 11.85
C GLN A 154 -10.77 9.63 12.51
N ILE A 155 -10.14 10.53 11.76
CA ILE A 155 -9.77 11.87 12.26
C ILE A 155 -11.02 12.64 12.71
N LEU A 156 -12.11 12.59 11.94
CA LEU A 156 -13.36 13.28 12.26
C LEU A 156 -14.10 12.71 13.47
N LEU A 157 -14.00 11.39 13.69
CA LEU A 157 -14.65 10.71 14.82
C LEU A 157 -13.82 10.75 16.10
N THR A 158 -12.53 11.09 16.00
CA THR A 158 -11.64 11.13 17.15
C THR A 158 -12.05 12.21 18.13
N GLN A 159 -12.23 11.81 19.38
CA GLN A 159 -12.45 12.76 20.48
C GLN A 159 -11.11 13.24 21.03
N GLN A 160 -11.01 14.52 21.36
CA GLN A 160 -9.81 15.15 21.95
C GLN A 160 -8.54 15.10 21.08
N GLY A 161 -8.64 14.71 19.80
CA GLY A 161 -7.49 14.62 18.89
C GLY A 161 -6.51 13.49 19.23
N GLN A 162 -6.86 12.55 20.10
CA GLN A 162 -6.01 11.43 20.49
C GLN A 162 -6.24 10.23 19.57
N LEU A 163 -5.60 10.27 18.39
CA LEU A 163 -5.66 9.20 17.39
C LEU A 163 -4.27 8.66 17.12
N ALA A 164 -4.06 7.37 17.35
CA ALA A 164 -2.78 6.73 17.08
C ALA A 164 -2.57 6.53 15.56
N PRO A 165 -1.32 6.56 15.05
CA PRO A 165 -1.07 6.45 13.61
C PRO A 165 -1.59 5.16 12.98
N ASN A 166 -1.54 4.03 13.68
CA ASN A 166 -2.07 2.75 13.19
C ASN A 166 -3.61 2.72 13.10
N GLN A 167 -4.31 3.60 13.81
CA GLN A 167 -5.76 3.71 13.76
C GLN A 167 -6.28 4.47 12.53
N LEU A 168 -5.39 5.15 11.78
CA LEU A 168 -5.72 5.77 10.50
C LEU A 168 -6.13 4.75 9.44
N ASN A 169 -5.75 3.48 9.60
CA ASN A 169 -6.17 2.40 8.73
C ASN A 169 -7.06 1.40 9.50
N PRO A 170 -8.38 1.64 9.56
CA PRO A 170 -9.29 0.76 10.29
C PRO A 170 -9.51 -0.60 9.60
N LEU A 171 -8.91 -0.84 8.42
CA LEU A 171 -9.01 -2.10 7.68
C LEU A 171 -7.91 -3.10 8.02
N SER A 172 -7.02 -2.78 8.96
CA SER A 172 -6.01 -3.72 9.43
C SER A 172 -6.64 -4.81 10.30
N LEU A 173 -6.05 -6.01 10.31
CA LEU A 173 -6.50 -7.08 11.18
C LEU A 173 -6.44 -6.65 12.64
N ASN A 174 -5.44 -5.85 13.00
CA ASN A 174 -5.35 -5.30 14.35
C ASN A 174 -6.58 -4.46 14.69
N GLN A 175 -6.95 -3.48 13.86
CA GLN A 175 -8.09 -2.60 14.13
C GLN A 175 -9.46 -3.30 14.02
N LEU A 176 -9.56 -4.39 13.25
CA LEU A 176 -10.82 -5.12 13.09
C LEU A 176 -11.08 -6.13 14.20
N PHE A 177 -10.03 -6.78 14.71
CA PHE A 177 -10.19 -7.96 15.57
C PHE A 177 -9.42 -7.88 16.89
N PHE A 178 -8.17 -7.38 16.89
CA PHE A 178 -7.27 -7.59 18.04
C PHE A 178 -7.09 -6.37 18.93
N HIS A 179 -7.14 -5.16 18.39
CA HIS A 179 -7.01 -3.89 19.10
C HIS A 179 -5.76 -3.81 19.99
N ILE A 180 -4.65 -4.39 19.52
CA ILE A 180 -3.37 -4.39 20.23
C ILE A 180 -2.74 -2.99 20.11
N ASP A 181 -2.27 -2.47 21.25
CA ASP A 181 -1.53 -1.21 21.28
C ASP A 181 -0.27 -1.28 20.39
N MET A 182 0.04 -0.19 19.69
CA MET A 182 1.14 -0.15 18.71
C MET A 182 2.52 -0.50 19.29
N ASN A 183 2.70 -0.35 20.60
CA ASN A 183 3.98 -0.59 21.28
C ASN A 183 4.12 -2.04 21.77
N LEU A 184 3.09 -2.87 21.62
CA LEU A 184 3.12 -4.27 22.04
C LEU A 184 3.55 -5.19 20.87
N PRO A 185 4.09 -6.39 21.18
CA PRO A 185 4.37 -7.39 20.17
C PRO A 185 3.15 -7.70 19.30
N TRP A 186 3.40 -8.12 18.06
CA TRP A 186 2.40 -8.46 17.03
C TRP A 186 1.59 -7.29 16.48
N ALA A 187 1.46 -6.17 17.19
CA ALA A 187 0.67 -5.01 16.72
C ALA A 187 1.12 -4.56 15.32
N GLY A 188 2.42 -4.32 15.13
CA GLY A 188 2.96 -3.93 13.84
C GLY A 188 2.71 -4.95 12.72
N LEU A 189 2.75 -6.25 13.00
CA LEU A 189 2.44 -7.28 12.00
C LEU A 189 0.96 -7.23 11.61
N LEU A 190 0.07 -7.20 12.61
CA LEU A 190 -1.37 -7.19 12.41
C LEU A 190 -1.87 -5.88 11.80
N ASP A 191 -1.16 -4.76 12.02
CA ASP A 191 -1.43 -3.48 11.39
C ASP A 191 -1.08 -3.47 9.89
N ASN A 192 -0.08 -4.26 9.46
CA ASN A 192 0.33 -4.38 8.06
C ASN A 192 -0.55 -5.34 7.25
N ILE A 193 -1.18 -6.33 7.90
CA ILE A 193 -2.12 -7.24 7.24
C ILE A 193 -3.49 -6.56 7.25
N THR A 194 -3.98 -6.19 6.07
CA THR A 194 -5.24 -5.46 5.90
C THR A 194 -6.16 -6.18 4.93
N VAL A 195 -7.47 -5.94 5.04
CA VAL A 195 -8.44 -6.46 4.07
C VAL A 195 -8.08 -6.02 2.65
N THR A 196 -7.59 -4.79 2.49
CA THR A 196 -7.14 -4.28 1.18
C THR A 196 -5.88 -4.97 0.70
N SER A 197 -4.91 -5.31 1.57
CA SER A 197 -3.71 -6.07 1.16
C SER A 197 -4.05 -7.45 0.57
N ILE A 198 -5.07 -8.12 1.10
CA ILE A 198 -5.56 -9.39 0.55
C ILE A 198 -6.15 -9.17 -0.84
N TRP A 199 -6.92 -8.08 -1.00
CA TRP A 199 -7.46 -7.70 -2.31
C TRP A 199 -6.35 -7.35 -3.30
N VAL A 200 -5.32 -6.60 -2.89
CA VAL A 200 -4.15 -6.31 -3.72
C VAL A 200 -3.50 -7.60 -4.21
N MET A 201 -3.30 -8.60 -3.33
CA MET A 201 -2.76 -9.90 -3.74
C MET A 201 -3.66 -10.61 -4.77
N VAL A 202 -4.98 -10.58 -4.58
CA VAL A 202 -5.93 -11.13 -5.57
C VAL A 202 -5.79 -10.43 -6.93
N LEU A 203 -5.70 -9.10 -6.95
CA LEU A 203 -5.49 -8.35 -8.19
C LEU A 203 -4.15 -8.67 -8.84
N MET A 204 -3.09 -8.78 -8.04
CA MET A 204 -1.77 -9.16 -8.56
C MET A 204 -1.79 -10.57 -9.18
N VAL A 205 -2.48 -11.54 -8.57
CA VAL A 205 -2.66 -12.88 -9.16
C VAL A 205 -3.37 -12.79 -10.51
N ILE A 206 -4.46 -12.03 -10.59
CA ILE A 206 -5.24 -11.85 -11.82
C ILE A 206 -4.39 -11.18 -12.91
N GLY A 207 -3.72 -10.08 -12.60
CA GLY A 207 -2.91 -9.35 -13.58
C GLY A 207 -1.68 -10.14 -14.03
N PHE A 208 -0.99 -10.81 -13.11
CA PHE A 208 0.14 -11.69 -13.47
C PHE A 208 -0.32 -12.84 -14.35
N GLN A 209 -1.46 -13.46 -14.04
CA GLN A 209 -2.03 -14.51 -14.88
C GLN A 209 -2.42 -14.00 -16.28
N THR A 210 -3.00 -12.79 -16.35
CA THR A 210 -3.39 -12.14 -17.61
C THR A 210 -2.19 -11.95 -18.53
N TRP A 211 -1.06 -11.48 -18.00
CA TRP A 211 0.13 -11.20 -18.81
C TRP A 211 1.01 -12.42 -19.07
N SER A 212 1.18 -13.28 -18.07
CA SER A 212 2.08 -14.46 -18.17
C SER A 212 1.43 -15.68 -18.82
N LYS A 213 0.08 -15.72 -18.87
CA LYS A 213 -0.73 -16.87 -19.30
C LYS A 213 -0.40 -18.18 -18.56
N LYS A 214 0.22 -18.10 -17.37
CA LYS A 214 0.56 -19.26 -16.54
C LYS A 214 -0.67 -19.80 -15.79
N SER A 215 -0.53 -21.00 -15.22
CA SER A 215 -1.58 -21.60 -14.40
C SER A 215 -1.87 -20.77 -13.15
N ARG A 216 -3.10 -20.86 -12.62
CA ARG A 216 -3.51 -20.13 -11.41
C ARG A 216 -2.64 -20.47 -10.20
N ALA A 217 -2.26 -21.74 -10.05
CA ALA A 217 -1.40 -22.20 -8.95
C ALA A 217 -0.01 -21.53 -9.02
N THR A 218 0.59 -21.46 -10.20
CA THR A 218 1.86 -20.77 -10.41
C THR A 218 1.75 -19.28 -10.10
N SER A 219 0.69 -18.62 -10.58
CA SER A 219 0.47 -17.19 -10.32
C SER A 219 0.32 -16.89 -8.83
N ILE A 220 -0.43 -17.71 -8.10
CA ILE A 220 -0.57 -17.58 -6.64
C ILE A 220 0.79 -17.74 -5.96
N ALA A 221 1.54 -18.80 -6.29
CA ALA A 221 2.83 -19.05 -5.68
C ALA A 221 3.80 -17.86 -5.89
N VAL A 222 3.88 -17.34 -7.11
CA VAL A 222 4.70 -16.16 -7.43
C VAL A 222 4.26 -14.95 -6.60
N VAL A 223 2.98 -14.58 -6.63
CA VAL A 223 2.50 -13.34 -5.99
C VAL A 223 2.60 -13.40 -4.48
N VAL A 224 2.32 -14.55 -3.87
CA VAL A 224 2.25 -14.71 -2.41
C VAL A 224 3.64 -14.87 -1.78
N THR A 225 4.65 -15.30 -2.55
CA THR A 225 6.01 -15.56 -2.05
C THR A 225 6.61 -14.35 -1.30
N PRO A 226 6.64 -13.12 -1.86
CA PRO A 226 7.18 -11.97 -1.14
C PRO A 226 6.45 -11.67 0.17
N CYS A 227 5.11 -11.76 0.17
CA CYS A 227 4.31 -11.53 1.37
C CYS A 227 4.58 -12.56 2.47
N LEU A 228 4.69 -13.84 2.11
CA LEU A 228 5.02 -14.90 3.07
C LEU A 228 6.40 -14.69 3.69
N ILE A 229 7.38 -14.27 2.90
CA ILE A 229 8.73 -13.98 3.41
C ILE A 229 8.68 -12.81 4.40
N ILE A 230 8.05 -11.68 4.01
CA ILE A 230 7.99 -10.48 4.85
C ILE A 230 7.25 -10.77 6.16
N TYR A 231 6.05 -11.33 6.09
CA TYR A 231 5.25 -11.60 7.28
C TYR A 231 5.84 -12.74 8.13
N GLY A 232 6.46 -13.75 7.50
CA GLY A 232 7.17 -14.82 8.19
C GLY A 232 8.36 -14.28 9.00
N VAL A 233 9.18 -13.42 8.41
CA VAL A 233 10.30 -12.77 9.10
C VAL A 233 9.80 -11.92 10.27
N MET A 234 8.75 -11.12 10.06
CA MET A 234 8.15 -10.32 11.15
C MET A 234 7.61 -11.21 12.28
N ALA A 235 6.98 -12.35 11.97
CA ALA A 235 6.47 -13.29 12.97
C ALA A 235 7.62 -13.91 13.78
N VAL A 236 8.72 -14.33 13.12
CA VAL A 236 9.90 -14.87 13.80
C VAL A 236 10.52 -13.84 14.74
N ILE A 237 10.66 -12.58 14.32
CA ILE A 237 11.16 -11.49 15.17
C ILE A 237 10.30 -11.32 16.43
N ASN A 238 8.97 -11.34 16.29
CA ASN A 238 8.05 -11.23 17.42
C ASN A 238 8.12 -12.42 18.37
N LEU A 239 8.33 -13.64 17.85
CA LEU A 239 8.52 -14.83 18.68
C LEU A 239 9.81 -14.77 19.49
N MET A 240 10.91 -14.27 18.91
CA MET A 240 12.18 -14.09 19.63
C MET A 240 12.06 -13.07 20.75
N HIS A 241 11.33 -11.96 20.53
CA HIS A 241 11.12 -10.94 21.55
C HIS A 241 10.33 -11.43 22.78
N LYS A 242 9.48 -12.45 22.62
CA LYS A 242 8.76 -13.09 23.74
C LYS A 242 9.65 -14.02 24.59
N ALA A 243 10.79 -14.45 24.04
CA ALA A 243 11.69 -15.43 24.66
C ALA A 243 12.84 -14.79 25.46
N SER A 244 13.04 -13.47 25.34
CA SER A 244 14.00 -12.66 26.10
C SER A 244 13.32 -11.93 27.25
#